data_AF-A0A2W1P148-F1
#
_entry.id   AF-A0A2W1P148-F1
#
_cell.length_a   1.000
_cell.length_b   1.000
_cell.length_c   1.000
_cell.angle_alpha   90.00
_cell.angle_beta   90.00
_cell.angle_gamma   90.00
#
_symmetry.space_group_name_H-M   'P 1'
#
loop_
_entity.id
_entity.type
_entity.pdbx_description
1 polymer ?
#
loop_
_entity_poly.entity_id
_entity_poly.type
_entity_poly.pdbx_seq_one_letter_code
_entity_poly.pdbx_strand_id
1 'polypeptide(L)'
;MRMPKYILTSRMLKYGIVGVLGTAIHFISLIWFVELCYLDPVLSSALGFGIVVIVSYYLNKTWTFQSNNRVVNEFVKYLVTSCIGLLLNVLIMHVSISIFNLGYLLSQLIVTMVIPITNFVLNNAWTFKKQIPSQNAALNIYTEETIGSQKREPE
;
A
#
# COMPACT_ATOMS: atom_id res chain seq x y z
N MET A 1 21.03 -6.59 -0.78
CA MET A 1 20.54 -7.93 -0.39
C MET A 1 19.39 -8.31 -1.32
N ARG A 2 19.59 -9.22 -2.29
CA ARG A 2 18.50 -9.70 -3.17
C ARG A 2 17.59 -10.58 -2.33
N MET A 3 16.34 -10.18 -2.12
CA MET A 3 15.38 -11.04 -1.44
C MET A 3 15.14 -12.29 -2.28
N PRO A 4 15.05 -13.48 -1.67
CA PRO A 4 14.81 -14.70 -2.41
C PRO A 4 13.43 -14.69 -3.08
N LYS A 5 13.34 -15.21 -4.31
CA LYS A 5 12.17 -15.08 -5.20
C LYS A 5 10.85 -15.53 -4.57
N TYR A 6 10.85 -16.55 -3.72
CA TYR A 6 9.63 -17.08 -3.08
C TYR A 6 8.95 -16.07 -2.14
N ILE A 7 9.72 -15.18 -1.49
CA ILE A 7 9.16 -14.13 -0.61
C ILE A 7 8.41 -13.10 -1.44
N LEU A 8 8.94 -12.72 -2.61
CA LEU A 8 8.31 -11.76 -3.51
C LEU A 8 6.99 -12.31 -4.06
N THR A 9 6.97 -13.57 -4.51
CA THR A 9 5.75 -14.22 -5.01
C THR A 9 4.68 -14.32 -3.93
N SER A 10 5.04 -14.71 -2.69
CA SER A 10 4.09 -14.76 -1.57
C SER A 10 3.50 -13.39 -1.25
N ARG A 11 4.33 -12.34 -1.24
CA ARG A 11 3.86 -10.96 -1.02
C ARG A 11 2.94 -10.47 -2.13
N MET A 12 3.25 -10.78 -3.39
CA MET A 12 2.41 -10.41 -4.52
C MET A 12 1.04 -11.08 -4.44
N LEU A 13 0.98 -12.35 -4.05
CA LEU A 13 -0.29 -13.06 -3.86
C LEU A 13 -1.11 -12.44 -2.73
N LYS A 14 -0.49 -12.17 -1.57
CA LYS A 14 -1.16 -11.47 -0.46
C LYS A 14 -1.68 -10.11 -0.88
N TYR A 15 -0.88 -9.33 -1.63
CA TYR A 15 -1.28 -8.02 -2.14
C TYR A 15 -2.51 -8.13 -3.06
N GLY A 16 -2.53 -9.13 -3.95
CA GLY A 16 -3.70 -9.43 -4.79
C GLY A 16 -4.94 -9.77 -3.96
N ILE A 17 -4.81 -10.61 -2.93
CA ILE A 17 -5.91 -10.95 -2.01
C ILE A 17 -6.43 -9.70 -1.29
N VAL A 18 -5.55 -8.83 -0.79
CA VAL A 18 -5.95 -7.56 -0.16
C VAL A 18 -6.71 -6.68 -1.17
N GLY A 19 -6.33 -6.68 -2.44
CA GLY A 19 -7.03 -5.94 -3.49
C GLY A 19 -8.45 -6.48 -3.76
N VAL A 20 -8.61 -7.80 -3.83
CA VAL A 20 -9.93 -8.44 -4.00
C VAL A 20 -10.83 -8.15 -2.79
N LEU A 21 -10.29 -8.30 -1.58
CA LEU A 21 -11.02 -7.96 -0.35
C LEU A 21 -11.39 -6.48 -0.30
N GLY A 22 -10.48 -5.59 -0.69
CA GLY A 22 -10.74 -4.16 -0.79
C GLY A 22 -11.87 -3.85 -1.77
N THR A 23 -11.92 -4.54 -2.91
CA THR A 23 -13.01 -4.40 -3.88
C THR A 23 -14.35 -4.83 -3.29
N ALA A 24 -14.38 -5.96 -2.59
CA ALA A 24 -15.60 -6.42 -1.91
C ALA A 24 -16.06 -5.42 -0.83
N ILE A 25 -15.13 -4.91 -0.01
CA ILE A 25 -15.42 -3.89 1.00
C ILE A 25 -15.96 -2.61 0.34
N HIS A 26 -15.41 -2.17 -0.79
CA HIS A 26 -15.91 -1.00 -1.51
C HIS A 26 -17.37 -1.16 -1.89
N PHE A 27 -17.72 -2.29 -2.54
CA PHE A 27 -19.09 -2.56 -2.97
C PHE A 27 -20.04 -2.68 -1.78
N ILE A 28 -19.63 -3.38 -0.71
CA ILE A 28 -20.44 -3.51 0.50
C ILE A 28 -20.69 -2.13 1.13
N SER A 29 -19.65 -1.30 1.29
CA SER A 29 -19.79 0.04 1.84
C SER A 29 -20.66 0.95 0.96
N LEU A 30 -20.48 0.88 -0.36
CA LEU A 30 -21.29 1.64 -1.32
C LEU A 30 -22.78 1.26 -1.19
N ILE A 31 -23.09 -0.04 -1.25
CA ILE A 31 -24.47 -0.54 -1.12
C ILE A 31 -25.05 -0.13 0.23
N TRP A 32 -24.27 -0.26 1.31
CA TRP A 32 -24.71 0.11 2.65
C TRP A 32 -25.07 1.60 2.76
N PHE A 33 -24.24 2.50 2.22
CA PHE A 33 -24.51 3.94 2.23
C PHE A 33 -25.69 4.34 1.33
N VAL A 34 -25.84 3.71 0.17
CA VAL A 34 -26.95 4.01 -0.76
C VAL A 34 -28.27 3.49 -0.18
N GLU A 35 -28.33 2.22 0.22
CA GLU A 35 -29.58 1.55 0.58
C GLU A 35 -30.04 1.85 2.01
N LEU A 36 -29.11 2.03 2.96
CA LEU A 36 -29.47 2.21 4.37
C LEU A 36 -29.31 3.65 4.86
N CYS A 37 -28.40 4.41 4.27
CA CYS A 37 -28.18 5.82 4.63
C CYS A 37 -28.80 6.80 3.62
N TYR A 38 -29.37 6.31 2.50
CA TYR A 38 -30.00 7.10 1.45
C TYR A 38 -29.08 8.22 0.90
N LEU A 39 -27.78 7.97 0.88
CA LEU A 39 -26.79 8.90 0.33
C LEU A 39 -26.71 8.78 -1.19
N ASP A 40 -26.32 9.88 -1.85
CA ASP A 40 -26.03 9.88 -3.27
C ASP A 40 -24.94 8.83 -3.64
N PRO A 41 -25.04 8.13 -4.79
CA PRO A 41 -24.08 7.10 -5.17
C PRO A 41 -22.64 7.60 -5.34
N VAL A 42 -22.44 8.84 -5.79
CA VAL A 42 -21.10 9.43 -5.97
C VAL A 42 -20.47 9.67 -4.60
N LEU A 43 -21.22 10.28 -3.67
CA LEU A 43 -20.75 10.47 -2.29
C LEU A 43 -20.51 9.13 -1.59
N SER A 44 -21.41 8.17 -1.76
CA SER A 44 -21.30 6.81 -1.20
C SER A 44 -20.06 6.08 -1.70
N SER A 45 -19.76 6.19 -3.00
CA SER A 45 -18.54 5.63 -3.58
C SER A 45 -17.28 6.31 -3.02
N ALA A 46 -17.28 7.64 -2.88
CA ALA A 46 -16.15 8.37 -2.30
C ALA A 46 -15.87 7.94 -0.85
N LEU A 47 -16.91 7.79 -0.02
CA LEU A 47 -16.78 7.30 1.35
C LEU A 47 -16.30 5.84 1.40
N GLY A 48 -16.89 4.97 0.58
CA GLY A 48 -16.47 3.57 0.48
C GLY A 48 -15.01 3.42 0.01
N PHE A 49 -14.56 4.28 -0.90
CA PHE A 49 -13.17 4.34 -1.33
C PHE A 49 -12.24 4.76 -0.17
N GLY A 50 -12.64 5.77 0.61
CA GLY A 50 -11.89 6.19 1.81
C GLY A 50 -11.71 5.05 2.82
N ILE A 51 -12.77 4.30 3.10
CA ILE A 51 -12.74 3.11 3.98
C ILE A 51 -11.74 2.08 3.43
N VAL A 52 -11.83 1.76 2.14
CA VAL A 52 -10.96 0.78 1.50
C VAL A 52 -9.50 1.19 1.54
N VAL A 53 -9.18 2.46 1.26
CA VAL A 53 -7.79 2.94 1.31
C VAL A 53 -7.18 2.71 2.69
N ILE A 54 -7.93 3.00 3.76
CA ILE A 54 -7.49 2.81 5.14
C ILE A 54 -7.31 1.32 5.44
N VAL A 55 -8.32 0.50 5.15
CA VAL A 55 -8.29 -0.95 5.43
C VAL A 55 -7.19 -1.64 4.64
N SER A 56 -7.10 -1.40 3.33
CA SER A 56 -6.07 -1.98 2.46
C SER A 56 -4.68 -1.54 2.86
N TYR A 57 -4.48 -0.31 3.34
CA TYR A 57 -3.20 0.12 3.89
C TYR A 57 -2.81 -0.72 5.12
N TYR A 58 -3.70 -0.86 6.11
CA TYR A 58 -3.39 -1.61 7.33
C TYR A 58 -3.13 -3.08 7.04
N LEU A 59 -3.95 -3.73 6.19
CA LEU A 59 -3.72 -5.12 5.77
C LEU A 59 -2.38 -5.27 5.05
N ASN A 60 -2.04 -4.35 4.15
CA ASN A 60 -0.76 -4.41 3.46
C ASN A 60 0.42 -4.20 4.42
N LYS A 61 0.30 -3.26 5.36
CA LYS A 61 1.33 -3.01 6.37
C LYS A 61 1.57 -4.23 7.26
N THR A 62 0.51 -4.82 7.83
CA THR A 62 0.63 -5.86 8.86
C THR A 62 0.78 -7.27 8.29
N TRP A 63 0.13 -7.58 7.16
CA TRP A 63 0.07 -8.94 6.63
C TRP A 63 0.92 -9.15 5.35
N THR A 64 0.85 -8.21 4.40
CA THR A 64 1.59 -8.33 3.13
C THR A 64 3.07 -8.02 3.32
N PHE A 65 3.40 -6.84 3.83
CA PHE A 65 4.77 -6.35 3.91
C PHE A 65 5.39 -6.49 5.31
N GLN A 66 4.57 -6.69 6.35
CA GLN A 66 4.99 -6.85 7.74
C GLN A 66 5.95 -5.74 8.19
N SER A 67 5.58 -4.49 7.88
CA SER A 67 6.42 -3.33 8.17
C SER A 67 6.18 -2.76 9.57
N ASN A 68 7.28 -2.45 10.26
CA ASN A 68 7.27 -1.82 11.57
C ASN A 68 7.67 -0.33 11.54
N ASN A 69 7.68 0.31 10.36
CA ASN A 69 8.01 1.74 10.26
C ASN A 69 6.85 2.63 10.77
N ARG A 70 7.13 3.93 10.94
CA ARG A 70 6.14 4.94 11.37
C ARG A 70 4.91 4.96 10.45
N VAL A 71 3.72 4.85 11.05
CA VAL A 71 2.42 4.74 10.34
C VAL A 71 2.17 5.92 9.41
N VAL A 72 2.37 7.15 9.86
CA VAL A 72 2.06 8.35 9.07
C VAL A 72 2.89 8.41 7.77
N ASN A 73 4.20 8.14 7.85
CA ASN A 73 5.09 8.19 6.69
C ASN A 73 4.73 7.12 5.65
N GLU A 74 4.44 5.89 6.10
CA GLU A 74 4.04 4.82 5.18
C GLU A 74 2.66 5.05 4.57
N PHE A 75 1.73 5.61 5.34
CA PHE A 75 0.40 5.94 4.83
C PHE A 75 0.47 6.98 3.72
N VAL A 76 1.25 8.05 3.90
CA VAL A 76 1.45 9.07 2.85
C VAL A 76 2.09 8.46 1.61
N LYS A 77 3.12 7.63 1.74
CA LYS A 77 3.73 6.94 0.60
C LYS A 77 2.77 5.98 -0.10
N TYR A 78 1.93 5.28 0.67
CA TYR A 78 0.90 4.39 0.14
C TYR A 78 -0.16 5.17 -0.64
N LEU A 79 -0.58 6.33 -0.13
CA LEU A 79 -1.47 7.25 -0.84
C LEU A 79 -0.83 7.74 -2.14
N VAL A 80 0.42 8.22 -2.10
CA VAL A 80 1.14 8.66 -3.29
C VAL A 80 1.25 7.53 -4.32
N THR A 81 1.59 6.32 -3.88
CA THR A 81 1.64 5.13 -4.75
C THR A 81 0.28 4.84 -5.38
N SER A 82 -0.80 4.93 -4.60
CA SER A 82 -2.17 4.75 -5.09
C SER A 82 -2.57 5.81 -6.12
N CYS A 83 -2.20 7.08 -5.88
CA CYS A 83 -2.43 8.17 -6.83
C CYS A 83 -1.65 7.97 -8.14
N ILE A 84 -0.40 7.52 -8.07
CA ILE A 84 0.39 7.17 -9.27
C ILE A 84 -0.33 6.05 -10.05
N GLY A 85 -0.80 5.01 -9.35
CA GLY A 85 -1.57 3.94 -9.97
C GLY A 85 -2.86 4.43 -10.63
N LEU A 86 -3.56 5.39 -10.02
CA LEU A 86 -4.75 6.00 -10.60
C LEU A 86 -4.44 6.82 -11.86
N LEU A 87 -3.38 7.63 -11.83
CA LEU A 87 -2.92 8.39 -13.00
C LEU A 87 -2.51 7.46 -14.15
N LEU A 88 -1.79 6.37 -13.84
CA LEU A 88 -1.46 5.34 -14.82
C LEU A 88 -2.69 4.64 -15.37
N ASN A 89 -3.70 4.38 -14.54
CA ASN A 89 -4.97 3.79 -14.99
C ASN A 89 -5.61 4.69 -16.06
N VAL A 90 -5.80 5.97 -15.75
CA VAL A 90 -6.38 6.96 -16.68
C VAL A 90 -5.55 7.05 -17.97
N LEU A 91 -4.22 7.12 -17.85
CA LEU A 91 -3.33 7.21 -19.00
C LEU A 91 -3.42 5.97 -19.91
N ILE A 92 -3.36 4.77 -19.34
CA ILE A 92 -3.43 3.51 -20.09
C ILE A 92 -4.81 3.37 -20.73
N MET A 93 -5.89 3.71 -20.02
CA MET A 93 -7.24 3.74 -20.59
C MET A 93 -7.31 4.69 -21.79
N HIS A 94 -6.84 5.93 -21.62
CA HIS A 94 -6.89 6.95 -22.67
C HIS A 94 -6.08 6.54 -23.91
N VAL A 95 -4.87 6.03 -23.72
CA VAL A 95 -4.00 5.55 -24.81
C VAL A 95 -4.62 4.34 -25.51
N SER A 96 -5.12 3.36 -24.76
CA SER A 96 -5.72 2.14 -25.31
C SER A 96 -6.95 2.45 -26.17
N ILE A 97 -7.81 3.35 -25.70
CA ILE A 97 -9.04 3.72 -26.41
C ILE A 97 -8.74 4.68 -27.56
N SER A 98 -8.00 5.76 -27.32
CA SER A 98 -7.88 6.87 -28.28
C SER A 98 -6.80 6.64 -29.34
N ILE A 99 -5.73 5.91 -29.00
CA ILE A 99 -4.60 5.67 -29.91
C ILE A 99 -4.74 4.29 -30.56
N PHE A 100 -5.03 3.26 -29.76
CA PHE A 100 -5.13 1.89 -30.25
C PHE A 100 -6.55 1.46 -30.65
N ASN A 101 -7.57 2.30 -30.46
CA ASN A 101 -8.99 2.00 -30.74
C ASN A 101 -9.49 0.71 -30.09
N LEU A 102 -8.93 0.34 -28.93
CA LEU A 102 -9.38 -0.81 -28.16
C LEU A 102 -10.71 -0.49 -27.47
N GLY A 103 -11.60 -1.48 -27.41
CA GLY A 103 -12.83 -1.36 -26.62
C GLY A 103 -12.54 -1.15 -25.12
N TYR A 104 -13.46 -0.50 -24.41
CA TYR A 104 -13.26 -0.17 -23.00
C TYR A 104 -13.04 -1.41 -22.11
N LEU A 105 -13.70 -2.54 -22.43
CA LEU A 105 -13.53 -3.80 -21.69
C LEU A 105 -12.11 -4.36 -21.82
N LEU A 106 -11.56 -4.38 -23.04
CA LEU A 106 -10.21 -4.87 -23.28
C LEU A 106 -9.17 -3.93 -22.65
N SER A 107 -9.39 -2.62 -22.76
CA SER A 107 -8.56 -1.60 -22.10
C SER A 107 -8.57 -1.78 -20.58
N GLN A 108 -9.75 -1.98 -19.99
CA GLN A 108 -9.91 -2.22 -18.55
C GLN A 108 -9.22 -3.52 -18.11
N LEU A 109 -9.24 -4.57 -18.93
CA LEU A 109 -8.54 -5.82 -18.65
C LEU A 109 -7.02 -5.60 -18.57
N ILE A 110 -6.44 -4.87 -19.53
CA ILE A 110 -5.01 -4.51 -19.53
C ILE A 110 -4.65 -3.73 -18.26
N VAL A 111 -5.44 -2.71 -17.94
CA VAL A 111 -5.25 -1.87 -16.74
C VAL A 111 -5.32 -2.70 -15.46
N THR A 112 -6.30 -3.60 -15.36
CA THR A 112 -6.49 -4.46 -14.18
C THR A 112 -5.33 -5.43 -13.98
N MET A 113 -4.61 -5.80 -15.04
CA MET A 113 -3.39 -6.62 -14.94
C MET A 113 -2.15 -5.78 -14.59
N VAL A 114 -2.00 -4.61 -15.21
CA VAL A 114 -0.77 -3.80 -15.10
C VAL A 114 -0.71 -3.01 -13.78
N ILE A 115 -1.80 -2.34 -13.39
CA ILE A 115 -1.79 -1.41 -12.27
C ILE A 115 -1.47 -2.08 -10.93
N PRO A 116 -2.06 -3.25 -10.56
CA PRO A 116 -1.71 -3.92 -9.31
C PRO A 116 -0.23 -4.32 -9.24
N ILE A 117 0.37 -4.72 -10.37
CA ILE A 117 1.78 -5.08 -10.45
C ILE A 117 2.65 -3.85 -10.20
N THR A 118 2.38 -2.74 -10.89
CA THR A 118 3.13 -1.49 -10.70
C THR A 118 3.00 -0.98 -9.27
N ASN A 119 1.79 -0.97 -8.72
CA ASN A 119 1.55 -0.56 -7.33
C ASN A 119 2.26 -1.49 -6.33
N PHE A 120 2.26 -2.80 -6.59
CA PHE A 120 2.99 -3.75 -5.75
C PHE A 120 4.49 -3.46 -5.76
N VAL A 121 5.08 -3.24 -6.93
CA VAL A 121 6.52 -2.93 -7.06
C VAL A 121 6.88 -1.65 -6.31
N LEU A 122 6.10 -0.58 -6.48
CA LEU A 122 6.30 0.68 -5.76
C LEU A 122 6.15 0.50 -4.24
N ASN A 123 5.10 -0.20 -3.81
CA ASN A 123 4.88 -0.43 -2.39
C ASN A 123 5.97 -1.29 -1.74
N ASN A 124 6.45 -2.32 -2.45
CA ASN A 124 7.52 -3.18 -1.98
C ASN A 124 8.89 -2.47 -1.96
N ALA A 125 9.19 -1.65 -2.97
CA ALA A 125 10.49 -1.02 -3.13
C ALA A 125 10.64 0.29 -2.34
N TRP A 126 9.54 1.01 -2.09
CA TRP A 126 9.58 2.36 -1.54
C TRP A 126 8.69 2.58 -0.32
N THR A 127 7.41 2.21 -0.38
CA THR A 127 6.45 2.46 0.73
C THR A 127 6.84 1.70 1.99
N PHE A 128 6.97 0.38 1.88
CA PHE A 128 7.23 -0.53 3.01
C PHE A 128 8.68 -0.99 3.08
N LYS A 129 9.61 -0.22 2.50
CA LYS A 129 11.04 -0.52 2.59
C LYS A 129 11.46 -0.43 4.06
N LYS A 130 12.05 -1.50 4.59
CA LYS A 130 12.57 -1.55 5.97
C LYS A 130 13.61 -0.44 6.15
N GLN A 131 13.38 0.46 7.09
CA GLN A 131 14.41 1.44 7.46
C GLN A 131 15.50 0.72 8.24
N ILE A 132 16.73 0.81 7.75
CA ILE A 132 17.90 0.39 8.53
C ILE A 132 18.05 1.47 9.61
N PRO A 133 18.11 1.13 10.91
CA PRO A 133 18.41 2.10 11.95
C PRO A 133 19.67 2.86 11.56
N SER A 134 19.65 4.19 11.64
CA SER A 134 20.85 4.98 11.36
C SER A 134 21.99 4.51 12.25
N GLN A 135 23.21 4.41 11.71
CA GLN A 135 24.41 4.03 12.49
C GLN A 135 24.54 4.86 13.78
N ASN A 136 24.12 6.13 13.75
CA ASN A 136 24.10 7.04 14.89
C ASN A 136 23.17 6.58 16.02
N ALA A 137 22.04 5.92 15.71
CA ALA A 137 21.15 5.38 16.73
C ALA A 137 21.77 4.15 17.42
N ALA A 138 22.47 3.30 16.66
CA ALA A 138 23.20 2.18 17.23
C ALA A 138 24.36 2.65 18.12
N LEU A 139 25.16 3.62 17.66
CA LEU A 139 26.24 4.25 18.44
C LEU A 139 25.74 4.87 19.74
N ASN A 140 24.60 5.56 19.73
CA ASN A 140 24.03 6.14 20.95
C ASN A 140 23.64 5.06 21.98
N ILE A 141 23.04 3.94 21.54
CA ILE A 141 22.69 2.83 22.44
C ILE A 141 23.95 2.21 23.08
N TYR A 142 24.99 1.94 22.28
CA TYR A 142 26.27 1.44 22.82
C TYR A 142 26.93 2.43 23.78
N THR A 143 26.86 3.73 23.49
CA THR A 143 27.47 4.78 24.32
C THR A 143 26.74 4.90 25.66
N GLU A 144 25.40 4.88 25.67
CA GLU A 144 24.61 4.90 26.91
C GLU A 144 24.83 3.64 27.76
N GLU A 145 24.95 2.46 27.13
CA GLU A 145 25.19 1.19 27.82
C GLU A 145 26.60 1.13 28.44
N THR A 146 27.60 1.68 27.76
CA THR A 146 28.99 1.75 28.25
C THR A 146 29.15 2.80 29.37
N ILE A 147 28.50 3.96 29.24
CA ILE A 147 28.50 4.99 30.30
C ILE A 147 27.72 4.50 31.53
N GLY A 148 26.62 3.78 31.32
CA GLY A 148 25.79 3.23 32.39
C GLY A 148 26.40 2.05 33.14
N SER A 149 27.38 1.34 32.56
CA SER A 149 28.15 0.28 33.22
C SER A 149 29.32 0.83 34.04
N GLN A 150 30.04 1.84 33.53
CA GLN A 150 31.12 2.53 34.26
C GLN A 150 30.64 3.23 35.54
N LYS A 151 29.37 3.64 35.60
CA LYS A 151 28.79 4.33 36.77
C LYS A 151 28.32 3.39 37.89
N ARG A 152 28.42 2.06 37.70
CA ARG A 152 27.93 1.03 38.63
C ARG A 152 29.03 0.21 39.32
N GLU A 153 30.29 0.58 39.18
CA GLU A 153 31.34 0.04 40.06
C GLU A 153 31.31 0.83 41.38
N PRO A 154 30.93 0.19 42.52
CA PRO A 154 31.03 0.82 43.83
C PRO A 154 32.50 0.88 44.24
N GLU A 155 32.93 2.05 44.72
CA GLU A 155 34.20 2.25 45.43
C GLU A 155 34.28 1.43 46.72
#